data_AF-A0A6G4WW18-F1
#
_entry.id   AF-A0A6G4WW18-F1
#
_cell.length_a   1.000
_cell.length_b   1.000
_cell.length_c   1.000
_cell.angle_alpha   90.00
_cell.angle_beta   90.00
_cell.angle_gamma   90.00
#
_symmetry.space_group_name_H-M   'P 1'
#
loop_
_entity.id
_entity.type
_entity.pdbx_description
1 polymer ?
#
loop_
_entity_poly.entity_id
_entity_poly.type
_entity_poly.pdbx_seq_one_letter_code
_entity_poly.pdbx_strand_id
1 'polypeptide(L)'
;MGSRGRRENPLDPALGPVPEFASRLRELREEAGGPTYREMARLTGYSASSLSRAAGGEQLPSLPVTVAYVTACGGEPQCLSLIQI
;
A
#
# COMPACT_ATOMS: atom_id res chain seq x y z
N MET A 1 -11.45 -23.32 6.08
CA MET A 1 -11.93 -22.92 4.74
C MET A 1 -11.60 -21.46 4.49
N GLY A 2 -10.97 -21.18 3.34
CA GLY A 2 -10.23 -19.94 3.07
C GLY A 2 -11.08 -18.68 2.89
N SER A 3 -10.63 -17.61 3.55
CA SER A 3 -10.88 -16.25 3.09
C SER A 3 -10.17 -16.09 1.74
N ARG A 4 -10.92 -16.21 0.64
CA ARG A 4 -10.47 -15.76 -0.68
C ARG A 4 -10.08 -14.30 -0.51
N GLY A 5 -8.78 -14.03 -0.54
CA GLY A 5 -8.25 -12.68 -0.67
C GLY A 5 -9.03 -12.02 -1.79
N ARG A 6 -9.74 -10.94 -1.46
CA ARG A 6 -10.41 -10.12 -2.47
C ARG A 6 -9.29 -9.73 -3.42
N ARG A 7 -9.28 -10.32 -4.62
CA ARG A 7 -8.26 -10.01 -5.62
C ARG A 7 -8.31 -8.51 -5.78
N GLU A 8 -7.14 -7.91 -5.62
CA GLU A 8 -6.86 -6.53 -5.99
C GLU A 8 -7.63 -6.21 -7.27
N ASN A 9 -8.61 -5.30 -7.17
CA ASN A 9 -9.40 -4.89 -8.33
C ASN A 9 -8.41 -4.30 -9.36
N PRO A 10 -8.59 -4.52 -10.67
CA PRO A 10 -7.82 -3.80 -11.68
C PRO A 10 -7.93 -2.30 -11.39
N LEU A 11 -6.80 -1.73 -11.02
CA LEU A 11 -6.63 -0.29 -10.90
C LEU A 11 -6.48 0.22 -12.32
N ASP A 12 -7.40 1.06 -12.76
CA ASP A 12 -7.16 1.84 -13.97
C ASP A 12 -6.52 3.15 -13.52
N PRO A 13 -5.20 3.32 -13.65
CA PRO A 13 -4.51 4.53 -13.22
C PRO A 13 -5.01 5.77 -13.97
N ALA A 14 -5.71 5.61 -15.10
CA ALA A 14 -6.32 6.70 -15.86
C ALA A 14 -7.66 7.20 -15.28
N LEU A 15 -8.25 6.52 -14.29
CA LEU A 15 -9.52 6.92 -13.67
C LEU A 15 -9.37 8.04 -12.61
N GLY A 16 -8.14 8.41 -12.20
CA GLY A 16 -7.89 9.56 -11.33
C GLY A 16 -6.70 9.43 -10.37
N PRO A 17 -6.51 10.38 -9.45
CA PRO A 17 -5.34 10.42 -8.55
C PRO A 17 -5.31 9.28 -7.52
N VAL A 18 -6.46 8.66 -7.24
CA VAL A 18 -6.58 7.54 -6.27
C VAL A 18 -5.97 6.24 -6.80
N PRO A 19 -6.32 5.74 -8.00
CA PRO A 19 -5.71 4.54 -8.56
C PRO A 19 -4.24 4.74 -8.94
N GLU A 20 -3.82 5.94 -9.36
CA GLU A 20 -2.41 6.26 -9.56
C GLU A 20 -1.62 6.10 -8.25
N PHE A 21 -2.11 6.69 -7.15
CA PHE A 21 -1.50 6.57 -5.84
C PHE A 21 -1.40 5.11 -5.37
N ALA A 22 -2.48 4.34 -5.58
CA ALA A 22 -2.48 2.92 -5.25
C ALA A 22 -1.50 2.10 -6.10
N SER A 23 -1.29 2.46 -7.38
CA SER A 23 -0.26 1.85 -8.24
C SER A 23 1.14 2.10 -7.68
N ARG A 24 1.44 3.35 -7.30
CA ARG A 24 2.73 3.71 -6.69
C ARG A 24 3.01 2.96 -5.39
N LEU A 25 1.99 2.76 -4.55
CA LEU A 25 2.13 1.93 -3.35
C LEU A 25 2.46 0.47 -3.69
N ARG A 26 1.87 -0.09 -4.75
CA ARG A 26 2.19 -1.44 -5.20
C ARG A 26 3.61 -1.53 -5.73
N GLU A 27 4.05 -0.57 -6.54
CA GLU A 27 5.43 -0.48 -7.02
C GLU A 27 6.42 -0.49 -5.85
N LEU A 28 6.19 0.36 -4.84
CA LEU A 28 7.02 0.40 -3.62
C LEU A 28 7.04 -0.94 -2.88
N ARG A 29 5.90 -1.65 -2.83
CA ARG A 29 5.82 -2.98 -2.21
C ARG A 29 6.66 -4.00 -2.98
N GLU A 30 6.61 -3.98 -4.30
CA GLU A 30 7.41 -4.88 -5.13
C GLU A 30 8.91 -4.57 -4.99
N GLU A 31 9.30 -3.29 -4.97
CA GLU A 31 10.68 -2.85 -4.73
C GLU A 31 11.20 -3.27 -3.33
N ALA A 32 10.33 -3.30 -2.33
CA ALA A 32 10.61 -3.77 -0.99
C ALA A 32 10.75 -5.29 -0.83
N GLY A 33 10.62 -6.06 -1.92
CA GLY A 33 10.66 -7.52 -1.90
C GLY A 33 9.30 -8.19 -1.70
N GLY A 34 8.21 -7.46 -1.88
CA GLY A 34 6.84 -8.00 -1.87
C GLY A 34 6.32 -8.48 -0.51
N PRO A 35 6.49 -7.74 0.61
CA PRO A 35 5.94 -8.15 1.90
C PRO A 35 4.41 -8.30 1.82
N THR A 36 3.88 -9.32 2.47
CA THR A 36 2.43 -9.53 2.50
C THR A 36 1.74 -8.50 3.39
N TYR A 37 0.49 -8.16 3.11
CA TYR A 37 -0.30 -7.26 3.97
C TYR A 37 -0.39 -7.70 5.43
N ARG A 38 -0.23 -9.00 5.71
CA ARG A 38 -0.19 -9.54 7.08
C ARG A 38 1.13 -9.27 7.78
N GLU A 39 2.25 -9.33 7.07
CA GLU A 39 3.56 -8.95 7.60
C GLU A 39 3.61 -7.45 7.87
N MET A 40 3.17 -6.65 6.90
CA MET A 40 3.07 -5.21 7.04
C MET A 40 2.17 -4.79 8.22
N ALA A 41 1.07 -5.50 8.44
CA ALA A 41 0.19 -5.30 9.59
C ALA A 41 0.89 -5.56 10.93
N ARG A 42 1.74 -6.59 11.01
CA ARG A 42 2.53 -6.88 12.22
C ARG A 42 3.58 -5.80 12.50
N LEU A 43 4.14 -5.19 11.47
CA LEU A 43 5.17 -4.14 11.60
C LEU A 43 4.60 -2.78 12.02
N THR A 44 3.38 -2.48 11.60
CA THR A 44 2.79 -1.13 11.72
C THR A 44 1.67 -1.01 12.74
N GLY A 45 1.12 -2.14 13.19
CA GLY A 45 -0.07 -2.19 14.02
C GLY A 45 -1.38 -1.91 13.27
N TYR A 46 -1.33 -1.66 11.95
CA TYR A 46 -2.53 -1.51 11.12
C TYR A 46 -3.10 -2.87 10.70
N SER A 47 -4.40 -2.92 10.40
CA SER A 47 -5.01 -4.14 9.90
C SER A 47 -4.64 -4.40 8.43
N ALA A 48 -4.37 -5.66 8.09
CA ALA A 48 -4.10 -6.09 6.70
C ALA A 48 -5.20 -5.64 5.72
N SER A 49 -6.45 -5.59 6.17
CA SER A 49 -7.60 -5.10 5.39
C SER A 49 -7.50 -3.62 5.02
N SER A 50 -6.91 -2.78 5.89
CA SER A 50 -6.71 -1.35 5.61
C SER A 50 -5.56 -1.13 4.63
N LEU A 51 -4.48 -1.90 4.75
CA LEU A 51 -3.36 -1.88 3.82
C LEU A 51 -3.76 -2.40 2.43
N SER A 52 -4.55 -3.47 2.38
CA SER A 52 -5.10 -4.01 1.13
C SER A 52 -6.05 -3.03 0.44
N ARG A 53 -6.87 -2.28 1.18
CA ARG A 53 -7.71 -1.21 0.61
C ARG A 53 -6.88 -0.05 0.07
N ALA A 54 -5.80 0.33 0.77
CA ALA A 54 -4.90 1.39 0.32
C ALA A 54 -4.25 1.05 -1.03
N ALA A 55 -3.78 -0.19 -1.20
CA ALA A 55 -3.27 -0.70 -2.47
C ALA A 55 -4.37 -1.14 -3.46
N GLY A 56 -5.63 -1.13 -3.03
CA GLY A 56 -6.80 -1.52 -3.81
C GLY A 56 -7.41 -0.38 -4.62
N GLY A 57 -7.00 0.87 -4.37
CA GLY A 57 -7.42 2.08 -5.11
C GLY A 57 -8.93 2.32 -5.17
N GLU A 58 -9.70 1.64 -4.30
CA GLU A 58 -11.13 1.90 -4.10
C GLU A 58 -11.35 3.24 -3.38
N GLN A 59 -10.41 3.65 -2.51
CA GLN A 59 -10.50 4.87 -1.70
C GLN A 59 -9.10 5.45 -1.45
N LEU A 60 -9.01 6.78 -1.36
CA LEU A 60 -7.75 7.46 -1.01
C LEU A 60 -7.35 7.03 0.42
N PRO A 61 -6.17 6.42 0.61
CA PRO A 61 -5.71 6.08 1.95
C PRO A 61 -5.42 7.36 2.75
N SER A 62 -5.76 7.34 4.03
CA SER A 62 -5.36 8.42 4.94
C SER A 62 -3.84 8.44 5.08
N LEU A 63 -3.27 9.64 5.25
CA LEU A 63 -1.85 9.87 5.53
C LEU A 63 -1.22 8.83 6.49
N PRO A 64 -1.82 8.51 7.66
CA PRO A 64 -1.22 7.52 8.57
C PRO A 64 -1.17 6.09 8.02
N VAL A 65 -2.09 5.69 7.14
CA VAL A 65 -2.06 4.39 6.46
C VAL A 65 -0.94 4.34 5.42
N THR A 66 -0.75 5.44 4.68
CA THR A 66 0.36 5.58 3.73
C THR A 66 1.71 5.47 4.44
N VAL A 67 1.90 6.22 5.53
CA VAL A 67 3.16 6.19 6.30
C VAL A 67 3.42 4.78 6.84
N ALA A 68 2.40 4.12 7.39
CA ALA A 68 2.51 2.73 7.80
C ALA A 68 2.91 1.82 6.63
N TYR A 69 2.28 1.97 5.47
CA TYR A 69 2.59 1.18 4.28
C TYR A 69 4.07 1.31 3.87
N VAL A 70 4.55 2.55 3.73
CA VAL A 70 5.95 2.85 3.38
C VAL A 70 6.92 2.29 4.43
N THR A 71 6.58 2.47 5.72
CA THR A 71 7.39 1.96 6.84
C THR A 71 7.48 0.43 6.82
N ALA A 72 6.38 -0.25 6.52
CA ALA A 72 6.34 -1.70 6.41
C ALA A 72 7.07 -2.25 5.18
N CYS A 73 7.14 -1.45 4.11
CA CYS A 73 7.94 -1.74 2.93
C CYS A 73 9.45 -1.49 3.16
N GLY A 74 9.90 -1.25 4.39
CA GLY A 74 11.31 -1.00 4.67
C GLY A 74 11.80 0.36 4.16
N GLY A 75 10.87 1.25 3.78
CA GLY A 75 11.17 2.65 3.61
C GLY A 75 11.56 3.22 4.96
N GLU A 76 12.86 3.32 5.21
CA GLU A 76 13.34 4.19 6.26
C GLU A 76 12.72 5.58 6.03
N PRO A 77 12.18 6.25 7.06
CA PRO A 77 11.61 7.60 6.92
C PRO A 77 12.63 8.62 6.36
N GLN A 78 13.90 8.24 6.32
CA GLN A 78 15.04 8.97 5.77
C GLN A 78 15.05 9.00 4.22
N CYS A 79 14.35 8.06 3.56
CA CYS A 79 14.23 7.99 2.09
C CYS A 79 13.01 8.76 1.56
N LEU A 80 12.48 9.71 2.33
CA LEU A 80 11.50 10.70 1.86
C LEU A 80 12.09 11.68 0.82
N SER A 81 13.39 11.59 0.49
CA SER A 81 14.01 12.38 -0.58
C SER A 81 13.66 11.90 -2.00
N LEU A 82 13.11 10.70 -2.16
CA LEU A 82 12.70 10.15 -3.46
C LEU A 82 11.21 10.26 -3.76
N ILE A 83 10.41 10.80 -2.83
CA ILE A 83 8.98 11.07 -3.04
C ILE A 83 8.80 12.58 -3.23
N GLN A 84 9.36 13.14 -4.31
CA GLN A 84 8.90 14.43 -4.81
C GLN A 84 7.59 14.20 -5.56
N ILE A 85 6.49 14.60 -4.93
CA ILE A 85 5.26 15.05 -5.59
C ILE A 85 5.47 16.51 -5.98
#